data_AF-V8CYZ6-F1
#
_entry.id   AF-V8CYZ6-F1
#
_cell.length_a   1.000
_cell.length_b   1.000
_cell.length_c   1.000
_cell.angle_alpha   90.00
_cell.angle_beta   90.00
_cell.angle_gamma   90.00
#
_symmetry.space_group_name_H-M   'P 1'
#
loop_
_entity.id
_entity.type
_entity.pdbx_description
1 polymer ?
#
loop_
_entity_poly.entity_id
_entity_poly.type
_entity_poly.pdbx_seq_one_letter_code
_entity_poly.pdbx_strand_id
1 'polypeptide(L)'
;MHALNMHGLVGSMGKVGACGDNAAMESFFALLQRKVLDRRRWDTREQLRIAIIRWIERTYHRRRQARLGRLTPIEYEASIMDVATAA
;
A
#
# COMPACT_ATOMS: atom_id res chain seq x y z
N MET A 1 15.18 9.86 12.02
CA MET A 1 16.59 9.63 11.62
C MET A 1 17.25 8.51 12.43
N HIS A 2 17.14 8.49 13.76
CA HIS A 2 17.74 7.44 14.60
C HIS A 2 17.27 6.02 14.25
N ALA A 3 15.96 5.80 14.11
CA ALA A 3 15.41 4.46 13.81
C ALA A 3 15.83 3.91 12.42
N LEU A 4 15.84 4.75 11.38
CA LEU A 4 16.25 4.32 10.04
C LEU A 4 17.73 3.95 10.00
N ASN A 5 18.58 4.76 10.63
CA ASN A 5 20.01 4.49 10.72
C ASN A 5 20.31 3.18 11.48
N MET A 6 19.58 2.91 12.57
CA MET A 6 19.68 1.65 13.32
C MET A 6 19.37 0.41 12.46
N HIS A 7 18.58 0.56 11.39
CA HIS A 7 18.25 -0.52 10.46
C HIS A 7 19.04 -0.43 9.13
N GLY A 8 20.03 0.45 9.03
CA GLY A 8 20.83 0.64 7.80
C GLY A 8 20.02 1.20 6.63
N LEU A 9 18.88 1.84 6.89
CA LEU A 9 18.00 2.40 5.87
C LEU A 9 18.31 3.88 5.65
N VAL A 10 18.36 4.29 4.39
CA VAL A 10 18.52 5.70 4.00
C VAL A 10 17.14 6.34 3.87
N GLY A 11 16.89 7.39 4.67
CA GLY A 11 15.68 8.19 4.52
C GLY A 11 15.75 9.05 3.26
N SER A 12 14.75 8.94 2.39
CA SER A 12 14.56 9.82 1.23
C SER A 12 13.44 10.82 1.50
N MET A 13 13.69 12.10 1.21
CA MET A 13 12.66 13.16 1.28
C MET A 13 12.04 13.46 -0.10
N GLY A 14 12.34 12.63 -1.10
CA GLY A 14 11.93 12.87 -2.49
C GLY A 14 12.73 14.00 -3.16
N LYS A 15 12.63 14.08 -4.49
CA LYS A 15 13.15 15.24 -5.25
C LYS A 15 12.10 16.34 -5.21
N VAL A 16 12.52 17.59 -4.98
CA VAL A 16 11.60 18.75 -5.06
C VAL A 16 10.90 18.74 -6.43
N GLY A 17 9.57 18.73 -6.41
CA GLY A 17 8.73 18.69 -7.63
C GLY A 17 8.46 17.29 -8.21
N ALA A 18 9.00 16.21 -7.63
CA ALA A 18 8.57 14.84 -7.95
C ALA A 18 7.35 14.49 -7.09
N CYS A 19 6.17 14.40 -7.70
CA CYS A 19 4.91 14.18 -6.98
C CYS A 19 4.44 12.72 -6.96
N GLY A 20 5.16 11.80 -7.60
CA GLY A 20 4.68 10.44 -7.84
C GLY A 20 4.43 9.62 -6.56
N ASP A 21 5.32 9.75 -5.59
CA ASP A 21 5.19 9.13 -4.26
C ASP A 21 4.04 9.74 -3.46
N ASN A 22 3.95 11.07 -3.42
CA ASN A 22 2.87 11.77 -2.74
C ASN A 22 1.50 11.45 -3.37
N ALA A 23 1.39 11.49 -4.70
CA ALA A 23 0.15 11.17 -5.42
C ALA A 23 -0.32 9.73 -5.19
N ALA A 24 0.61 8.77 -5.10
CA ALA A 24 0.30 7.39 -4.75
C ALA A 24 -0.25 7.28 -3.32
N MET A 25 0.36 7.98 -2.37
CA MET A 25 -0.10 8.02 -0.97
C MET A 25 -1.45 8.72 -0.81
N GLU A 26 -1.66 9.86 -1.47
CA GLU A 26 -2.96 10.54 -1.51
C GLU A 26 -4.06 9.63 -2.06
N SER A 27 -3.77 8.93 -3.15
CA SER A 27 -4.70 7.94 -3.73
C SER A 27 -5.02 6.82 -2.76
N PHE A 28 -4.04 6.31 -2.02
CA PHE A 28 -4.24 5.30 -0.99
C PHE A 28 -5.19 5.80 0.11
N PHE A 29 -4.94 6.99 0.67
CA PHE A 29 -5.78 7.54 1.75
C PHE A 29 -7.20 7.86 1.28
N ALA A 30 -7.36 8.40 0.06
CA ALA A 30 -8.67 8.63 -0.53
C ALA A 30 -9.47 7.32 -0.68
N LEU A 31 -8.80 6.23 -1.08
CA LEU A 31 -9.43 4.90 -1.15
C LEU A 31 -9.78 4.35 0.23
N LEU A 32 -8.87 4.46 1.20
CA LEU A 32 -9.09 4.00 2.57
C LEU A 32 -10.30 4.70 3.20
N GLN A 33 -10.37 6.02 3.04
CA GLN A 33 -11.47 6.83 3.55
C GLN A 33 -12.81 6.37 2.94
N ARG A 34 -12.89 6.36 1.61
CA ARG A 34 -14.12 5.99 0.90
C ARG A 34 -14.55 4.53 1.09
N LYS A 35 -13.59 3.60 1.26
CA LYS A 35 -13.88 2.15 1.29
C LYS A 35 -13.96 1.56 2.69
N VAL A 36 -13.44 2.24 3.71
CA VAL A 36 -13.44 1.73 5.09
C VAL A 36 -14.02 2.76 6.05
N LEU A 37 -13.48 3.98 6.09
CA LEU A 37 -13.86 4.97 7.10
C LEU A 37 -15.32 5.42 6.93
N ASP A 38 -15.70 5.78 5.70
CA ASP A 38 -17.03 6.33 5.40
C ASP A 38 -18.10 5.24 5.21
N ARG A 39 -17.72 3.96 5.27
CA ARG A 39 -18.63 2.84 4.97
C ARG A 39 -19.71 2.65 6.02
N ARG A 40 -19.41 2.97 7.28
CA ARG A 40 -20.31 2.85 8.44
C ARG A 40 -19.68 3.55 9.64
N ARG A 41 -20.49 3.80 10.68
CA ARG A 41 -19.96 4.14 12.01
C ARG A 41 -19.35 2.90 12.67
N TRP A 42 -18.30 3.13 13.45
CA TRP A 42 -17.56 2.10 14.17
C TRP A 42 -17.72 2.34 15.66
N ASP A 43 -18.06 1.30 16.40
CA ASP A 43 -18.31 1.43 17.84
C ASP A 43 -16.99 1.51 18.63
N THR A 44 -15.94 0.86 18.11
CA THR A 44 -14.62 0.87 18.73
C THR A 44 -13.50 1.06 17.72
N ARG A 45 -12.37 1.60 18.21
CA ARG A 45 -11.14 1.74 17.43
C ARG A 45 -10.58 0.39 16.96
N GLU A 46 -10.78 -0.68 17.75
CA GLU A 46 -10.30 -2.01 17.40
C GLU A 46 -11.09 -2.61 16.22
N GLN A 47 -12.41 -2.43 16.20
CA GLN A 47 -13.21 -2.85 15.04
C GLN A 47 -12.76 -2.13 13.77
N LEU A 48 -12.51 -0.82 13.86
CA LEU A 48 -11.99 -0.05 12.73
C LEU A 48 -10.61 -0.56 12.30
N ARG A 49 -9.69 -0.80 13.24
CA ARG A 49 -8.36 -1.34 12.95
C ARG A 49 -8.44 -2.66 12.18
N ILE A 50 -9.25 -3.60 12.65
CA ILE A 50 -9.46 -4.89 11.97
C ILE A 50 -10.02 -4.69 10.56
N ALA A 51 -10.95 -3.75 10.38
CA ALA A 51 -11.51 -3.46 9.07
C ALA A 51 -10.48 -2.86 8.10
N ILE A 52 -9.61 -1.95 8.58
CA ILE A 52 -8.50 -1.40 7.81
C ILE A 52 -7.57 -2.53 7.37
N ILE A 53 -7.12 -3.39 8.29
CA ILE A 53 -6.21 -4.51 7.99
C ILE A 53 -6.83 -5.43 6.94
N ARG A 54 -8.08 -5.86 7.15
CA ARG A 54 -8.79 -6.73 6.20
C ARG A 54 -8.95 -6.09 4.83
N TRP A 55 -9.20 -4.78 4.77
CA TRP A 55 -9.32 -4.07 3.50
C TRP A 55 -7.99 -3.96 2.77
N ILE A 56 -6.90 -3.66 3.49
CA ILE A 56 -5.53 -3.63 2.93
C ILE A 56 -5.17 -5.00 2.38
N GLU A 57 -5.29 -6.05 3.19
CA GLU A 57 -4.96 -7.42 2.80
C GLU A 57 -5.78 -7.86 1.57
N ARG A 58 -7.09 -7.59 1.57
CA ARG A 58 -7.92 -7.91 0.42
C ARG A 58 -7.48 -7.12 -0.81
N THR A 59 -7.23 -5.82 -0.70
CA THR A 59 -7.00 -4.95 -1.87
C THR A 59 -5.60 -5.10 -2.45
N TYR A 60 -4.59 -5.17 -1.59
CA TYR A 60 -3.18 -5.14 -1.96
C TYR A 60 -2.51 -6.52 -1.92
N HIS A 61 -3.12 -7.55 -1.32
CA HIS A 61 -2.52 -8.90 -1.34
C HIS A 61 -3.34 -9.89 -2.18
N ARG A 62 -4.66 -9.94 -2.00
CA ARG A 62 -5.46 -11.08 -2.50
C ARG A 62 -6.36 -10.77 -3.69
N ARG A 63 -6.72 -9.51 -3.93
CA ARG A 63 -7.66 -9.14 -5.00
C ARG A 63 -6.95 -9.09 -6.33
N ARG A 64 -7.37 -9.95 -7.27
CA ARG A 64 -6.97 -9.85 -8.69
C ARG A 64 -7.40 -8.51 -9.27
N GLN A 65 -6.49 -7.85 -9.98
CA GLN A 65 -6.71 -6.53 -10.56
C GLN A 65 -6.54 -6.59 -12.09
N ALA A 66 -7.50 -6.07 -12.83
CA ALA A 66 -7.44 -6.07 -14.30
C ALA A 66 -6.20 -5.33 -14.83
N ARG A 67 -5.81 -4.22 -14.18
CA ARG A 67 -4.60 -3.45 -14.50
C ARG A 67 -3.29 -4.25 -14.35
N LEU A 68 -3.31 -5.33 -13.58
CA LEU A 68 -2.16 -6.21 -13.35
C LEU A 68 -2.27 -7.52 -14.16
N GLY A 69 -3.02 -7.51 -15.27
CA GLY A 69 -3.23 -8.71 -16.09
C GLY A 69 -4.04 -9.80 -15.37
N ARG A 70 -4.97 -9.41 -14.47
CA ARG A 70 -5.73 -10.33 -13.59
C ARG A 70 -4.87 -11.08 -12.56
N LEU A 71 -3.65 -10.63 -12.31
CA LEU A 71 -2.86 -11.06 -11.17
C LEU A 71 -3.30 -10.34 -9.88
N THR A 72 -3.05 -10.98 -8.75
CA THR A 72 -3.02 -10.30 -7.46
C THR A 72 -1.75 -9.44 -7.37
N PRO A 73 -1.72 -8.38 -6.52
CA PRO A 73 -0.54 -7.54 -6.47
C PRO A 73 0.70 -8.27 -5.96
N ILE A 74 0.55 -9.25 -5.05
CA ILE A 74 1.67 -10.11 -4.63
C ILE A 74 2.19 -10.96 -5.80
N GLU A 75 1.30 -11.60 -6.57
CA GLU A 75 1.71 -12.37 -7.76
C GLU A 75 2.44 -11.47 -8.77
N TYR A 76 1.94 -10.24 -8.96
CA TYR A 76 2.57 -9.26 -9.86
C TYR A 76 3.95 -8.82 -9.35
N GLU A 77 4.09 -8.47 -8.08
CA GLU A 77 5.37 -8.10 -7.48
C GLU A 77 6.39 -9.25 -7.53
N ALA A 78 5.96 -10.48 -7.24
CA ALA A 78 6.79 -11.67 -7.35
C ALA A 78 7.29 -11.87 -8.80
N SER A 79 6.44 -11.64 -9.79
CA SER A 79 6.83 -11.73 -11.21
C SER A 79 7.86 -10.68 -11.62
N ILE A 80 7.79 -9.46 -11.07
CA ILE A 80 8.79 -8.40 -11.33
C ILE A 80 10.11 -8.74 -10.64
N MET A 81 10.07 -9.24 -9.41
CA MET A 81 11.26 -9.55 -8.64
C MET A 81 12.05 -10.72 -9.23
N ASP A 82 11.38 -11.71 -9.80
CA ASP A 82 12.01 -12.81 -10.55
C ASP A 82 12.74 -12.27 -11.79
N VAL A 83 12.08 -11.40 -12.58
CA VAL A 83 12.69 -10.73 -13.74
C VAL A 83 13.89 -9.86 -13.34
N ALA A 84 13.82 -9.18 -12.19
CA ALA A 84 14.91 -8.34 -11.70
C ALA A 84 16.10 -9.13 -11.12
N THR A 85 15.89 -10.40 -10.72
CA THR A 85 16.96 -11.27 -10.20
C THR A 85 17.64 -12.08 -11.31
N ALA A 86 16.96 -12.26 -12.45
CA ALA A 86 17.47 -12.98 -13.62
C ALA A 86 18.29 -12.10 -14.60
N ALA A 87 18.42 -10.79 -14.34
CA ALA A 87 19.17 -9.82 -15.15
C ALA A 87 20.45 -9.37 -14.43
#